data_AF-A0A929T1N2-F1
#
_entry.id   AF-A0A929T1N2-F1
#
_cell.length_a   1.000
_cell.length_b   1.000
_cell.length_c   1.000
_cell.angle_alpha   90.00
_cell.angle_beta   90.00
_cell.angle_gamma   90.00
#
_symmetry.space_group_name_H-M   'P 1'
#
loop_
_entity.id
_entity.type
_entity.pdbx_description
1 polymer ?
#
loop_
_entity_poly.entity_id
_entity_poly.type
_entity_poly.pdbx_seq_one_letter_code
_entity_poly.pdbx_strand_id
1 'polypeptide(L)' 'MKQDLATAYRQMKSPNIKTRKRALKLIHEAKRGKKK' A
#
# COMPACT_ATOMS: atom_id res chain seq x y z
N MET A 1 10.19 2.77 9.03
CA MET A 1 9.23 3.83 8.66
C MET A 1 7.88 3.17 8.41
N LYS A 2 6.89 3.34 9.31
CA LYS A 2 5.52 2.86 9.06
C LYS A 2 4.96 3.70 7.90
N GLN A 3 4.72 3.08 6.74
CA GLN A 3 4.10 3.78 5.62
C GLN A 3 2.59 3.80 5.85
N ASP A 4 2.02 4.99 6.00
CA ASP A 4 0.57 5.15 6.18
C ASP A 4 -0.21 4.73 4.92
N LEU A 5 -1.44 4.25 5.12
CA LEU A 5 -2.36 3.87 4.05
C LEU A 5 -2.52 4.97 3.00
N ALA A 6 -2.61 6.23 3.43
CA ALA A 6 -2.72 7.38 2.53
C ALA A 6 -1.52 7.46 1.57
N THR A 7 -0.31 7.16 2.05
CA THR A 7 0.90 7.12 1.24
C THR A 7 0.89 5.94 0.28
N ALA A 8 0.42 4.76 0.70
CA ALA A 8 0.26 3.61 -0.18
C ALA A 8 -0.70 3.92 -1.35
N TYR A 9 -1.82 4.61 -1.11
CA TYR A 9 -2.74 5.02 -2.17
C TYR A 9 -2.11 5.98 -3.19
N ARG A 10 -1.24 6.91 -2.74
CA ARG A 10 -0.49 7.78 -3.67
C ARG A 10 0.53 6.98 -4.49
N GLN A 11 1.20 6.01 -3.87
CA GLN A 11 2.23 5.18 -4.51
C GLN A 11 1.67 4.24 -5.60
N MET A 12 0.37 3.93 -5.58
CA MET A 12 -0.28 3.20 -6.67
C MET A 12 -0.25 3.92 -8.02
N LYS A 13 -0.12 5.26 -8.01
CA LYS A 13 0.01 6.08 -9.23
C LYS A 13 1.46 6.25 -9.70
N SER A 14 2.43 5.63 -9.02
CA SER A 14 3.84 5.74 -9.40
C SER A 14 4.13 4.98 -10.70
N PRO A 15 4.97 5.52 -11.60
CA PRO A 15 5.41 4.78 -12.79
C PRO A 15 6.32 3.59 -12.44
N ASN A 16 6.88 3.56 -11.23
CA ASN A 16 7.75 2.47 -10.79
C ASN A 16 6.95 1.25 -10.34
N ILE A 17 7.16 0.12 -11.02
CA ILE A 17 6.49 -1.15 -10.72
C ILE A 17 6.76 -1.66 -9.30
N LYS A 18 7.98 -1.50 -8.76
CA LYS A 18 8.32 -1.96 -7.40
C LYS A 18 7.54 -1.17 -6.36
N THR A 19 7.40 0.15 -6.58
CA THR A 19 6.62 1.05 -5.73
C THR A 19 5.14 0.66 -5.71
N ARG A 20 4.56 0.39 -6.89
CA ARG A 20 3.17 -0.08 -7.00
C ARG A 20 2.94 -1.42 -6.31
N LYS A 21 3.85 -2.40 -6.49
CA LYS A 21 3.75 -3.71 -5.84
C LYS A 21 3.78 -3.61 -4.31
N ARG A 22 4.67 -2.78 -3.76
CA ARG A 22 4.74 -2.52 -2.32
C ARG A 22 3.46 -1.86 -1.80
N ALA A 23 2.96 -0.85 -2.51
CA ALA A 23 1.71 -0.18 -2.16
C ALA A 23 0.52 -1.15 -2.12
N LEU A 24 0.42 -2.01 -3.14
CA LEU A 24 -0.63 -3.03 -3.22
C LEU A 24 -0.59 -3.98 -2.02
N LYS A 25 0.61 -4.47 -1.66
CA LYS A 25 0.81 -5.35 -0.49
C LYS A 25 0.33 -4.68 0.80
N LEU A 26 0.74 -3.43 1.04
CA LEU A 26 0.33 -2.66 2.23
C LEU A 26 -1.19 -2.46 2.29
N ILE A 27 -1.83 -2.16 1.15
CA ILE A 27 -3.29 -2.00 1.08
C ILE A 27 -4.00 -3.33 1.40
N HIS A 28 -3.50 -4.46 0.89
CA HIS A 28 -4.07 -5.77 1.21
C HIS A 28 -3.87 -6.16 2.67
N GLU A 29 -2.69 -5.94 3.24
CA GLU A 29 -2.40 -6.19 4.65
C GLU A 29 -3.32 -5.37 5.56
N ALA A 30 -3.49 -4.09 5.26
CA ALA A 30 -4.42 -3.21 5.96
C ALA A 30 -5.87 -3.70 5.87
N LYS A 31 -6.33 -4.14 4.68
CA LYS A 31 -7.68 -4.68 4.49
C LYS A 31 -7.90 -5.99 5.24
N ARG A 32 -6.87 -6.85 5.32
CA ARG A 32 -6.91 -8.11 6.08
C ARG A 32 -6.93 -7.86 7.58
N GLY A 33 -6.15 -6.90 8.07
CA GLY A 33 -6.08 -6.53 9.49
C GLY A 33 -7.37 -5.90 10.02
N LYS A 34 -8.17 -5.24 9.17
CA LYS A 34 -9.49 -4.68 9.53
C LYS A 34 -10.62 -5.73 9.64
N LYS A 35 -10.37 -6.99 9.30
CA LYS A 35 -11.39 -8.06 9.27
C LYS A 35 -11.41 -8.92 10.55
N LYS A 36 -10.78 -8.44 11.63
CA LYS A 36 -10.81 -9.02 12.98
C LYS A 36 -11.46 -8.03 13.93
#